data_AF-A0A7S1LZS0-F1
#
_entry.id   AF-A0A7S1LZS0-F1
#
_cell.length_a   1.000
_cell.length_b   1.000
_cell.length_c   1.000
_cell.angle_alpha   90.00
_cell.angle_beta   90.00
_cell.angle_gamma   90.00
#
_symmetry.space_group_name_H-M   'P 1'
#
loop_
_entity.id
_entity.type
_entity.pdbx_description
1 polymer ?
#
loop_
_entity_poly.entity_id
_entity_poly.type
_entity_poly.pdbx_seq_one_letter_code
_entity_poly.pdbx_strand_id
1 'polypeptide(L)'
;TCSLVVLGEGGRPLAVGADLSDEPEHGSAADGESVFNVIAWCDHRATAEAEAINATGHRLLANVGGAVSPEMEMPKLAWLKRRRPRTFAAARHFLDLADFL
;
A
#
# COMPACT_ATOMS: atom_id res chain seq x y z
N THR A 1 -1.94 -4.92 12.20
CA THR A 1 -0.96 -5.85 11.58
C THR A 1 -0.47 -5.11 10.36
N CYS A 2 0.80 -5.15 9.93
CA CYS A 2 1.27 -4.21 8.90
C CYS A 2 0.73 -4.45 7.45
N SER A 3 -0.53 -4.85 7.30
CA SER A 3 -1.22 -5.03 6.04
C SER A 3 -1.88 -3.72 5.66
N LEU A 4 -1.56 -3.21 4.47
CA LEU A 4 -2.01 -1.91 3.98
C LEU A 4 -3.31 -2.06 3.18
N VAL A 5 -4.39 -1.41 3.63
CA VAL A 5 -5.67 -1.31 2.93
C VAL A 5 -5.72 -0.01 2.14
N VAL A 6 -6.20 -0.08 0.89
CA VAL A 6 -6.35 1.08 -0.01
C VAL A 6 -7.81 1.26 -0.42
N LEU A 7 -8.36 2.45 -0.13
CA LEU A 7 -9.73 2.81 -0.46
C LEU A 7 -9.76 4.12 -1.25
N GLY A 8 -10.60 4.18 -2.28
CA GLY A 8 -10.90 5.35 -3.08
C GLY A 8 -12.11 6.13 -2.57
N GLU A 9 -12.75 6.86 -3.49
CA GLU A 9 -13.91 7.70 -3.20
C GLU A 9 -15.07 6.90 -2.60
N GLY A 10 -15.73 7.46 -1.58
CA GLY A 10 -16.85 6.80 -0.89
C GLY A 10 -16.50 5.47 -0.21
N GLY A 11 -15.22 5.22 0.09
CA GLY A 11 -14.76 3.98 0.72
C GLY A 11 -14.69 2.78 -0.23
N ARG A 12 -14.75 3.00 -1.55
CA ARG A 12 -14.68 1.90 -2.53
C ARG A 12 -13.28 1.28 -2.55
N PRO A 13 -13.15 -0.07 -2.56
CA PRO A 13 -11.84 -0.72 -2.61
C PRO A 13 -11.14 -0.43 -3.94
N LEU A 14 -9.85 -0.10 -3.88
CA LEU A 14 -8.98 0.06 -5.04
C LEU A 14 -8.03 -1.13 -5.15
N ALA A 15 -7.90 -1.72 -6.34
CA ALA A 15 -7.01 -2.85 -6.56
C ALA A 15 -5.56 -2.51 -6.12
N VAL A 16 -4.77 -3.48 -5.69
CA VAL A 16 -3.34 -3.31 -5.37
C VAL A 16 -2.45 -4.43 -5.90
N GLY A 17 -2.97 -5.29 -6.80
CA GLY A 17 -2.19 -6.36 -7.44
C GLY A 17 -0.93 -5.85 -8.17
N ALA A 18 0.16 -6.62 -8.10
CA ALA A 18 1.43 -6.25 -8.71
C ALA A 18 1.43 -6.37 -10.25
N ASP A 19 0.69 -7.35 -10.78
CA ASP A 19 0.61 -7.65 -12.21
C ASP A 19 -0.63 -7.04 -12.90
N LEU A 20 -1.36 -6.18 -12.18
CA LEU A 20 -2.53 -5.47 -12.72
C LEU A 20 -2.11 -4.21 -13.48
N SER A 21 -3.00 -3.75 -14.35
CA SER A 21 -2.86 -2.42 -14.94
C SER A 21 -2.88 -1.35 -13.84
N ASP A 22 -2.31 -0.17 -14.11
CA ASP A 22 -2.49 0.99 -13.21
C ASP A 22 -3.74 1.81 -13.57
N GLU A 23 -4.80 1.17 -14.07
CA GLU A 23 -6.10 1.80 -14.05
C GLU A 23 -6.71 1.66 -12.65
N PRO A 24 -7.33 2.72 -12.08
CA PRO A 24 -8.04 2.62 -10.81
C PRO A 24 -9.26 1.70 -10.92
N GLU A 25 -9.02 0.40 -10.78
CA GLU A 25 -10.05 -0.62 -10.76
C GLU A 25 -10.73 -0.64 -9.38
N HIS A 26 -12.03 -0.35 -9.38
CA HIS A 26 -12.83 -0.32 -8.16
C HIS A 26 -13.76 -1.53 -8.14
N GLY A 27 -13.70 -2.30 -7.07
CA GLY A 27 -14.65 -3.38 -6.84
C GLY A 27 -16.03 -2.82 -6.48
N SER A 28 -17.06 -3.56 -6.83
CA SER A 28 -18.43 -3.30 -6.41
C SER A 28 -18.91 -4.51 -5.63
N ALA A 29 -19.28 -4.29 -4.36
CA ALA A 29 -19.90 -5.35 -3.54
C ALA A 29 -21.21 -5.86 -4.16
N ALA A 30 -21.85 -5.06 -5.03
CA ALA A 30 -23.09 -5.43 -5.71
C ALA A 30 -22.86 -6.40 -6.89
N ASP A 31 -21.65 -6.42 -7.48
CA ASP A 31 -21.36 -7.20 -8.68
C ASP A 31 -20.64 -8.53 -8.36
N GLY A 32 -20.42 -8.83 -7.08
CA GLY A 32 -19.69 -10.03 -6.64
C GLY A 32 -18.19 -10.02 -7.00
N GLU A 33 -17.71 -8.93 -7.60
CA GLU A 33 -16.32 -8.77 -8.02
C GLU A 33 -15.47 -8.31 -6.83
N SER A 34 -14.70 -9.26 -6.27
CA SER A 34 -13.78 -9.00 -5.17
C SER A 34 -12.50 -8.38 -5.72
N VAL A 35 -12.26 -7.12 -5.37
CA VAL A 35 -11.00 -6.44 -5.69
C VAL A 35 -10.01 -6.60 -4.54
N PHE A 36 -8.82 -7.14 -4.85
CA PHE A 36 -7.72 -7.24 -3.90
C PHE A 36 -7.18 -5.84 -3.59
N ASN A 37 -7.66 -5.23 -2.50
CA ASN A 37 -7.29 -3.88 -2.06
C ASN A 37 -6.36 -3.86 -0.85
N VAL A 38 -5.80 -5.01 -0.48
CA VAL A 38 -4.91 -5.18 0.68
C VAL A 38 -3.54 -5.69 0.23
N ILE A 39 -2.47 -5.01 0.65
CA ILE A 39 -1.10 -5.54 0.59
C ILE A 39 -0.78 -6.16 1.94
N ALA A 40 -0.75 -7.48 2.01
CA ALA A 40 -0.56 -8.23 3.25
C ALA A 40 0.80 -7.98 3.93
N TRP A 41 0.88 -8.21 5.23
CA TRP A 41 2.13 -8.10 6.01
C TRP A 41 3.27 -8.96 5.45
N CYS A 42 2.95 -10.17 4.95
CA CYS A 42 3.92 -11.11 4.37
C CYS A 42 4.35 -10.78 2.94
N ASP A 43 3.88 -9.67 2.37
CA ASP A 43 4.22 -9.25 1.03
C ASP A 43 5.52 -8.43 1.02
N HIS A 44 6.53 -8.91 0.30
CA HIS A 44 7.85 -8.29 0.21
C HIS A 44 8.11 -7.53 -1.10
N ARG A 45 7.06 -7.20 -1.87
CA ARG A 45 7.21 -6.48 -3.15
C ARG A 45 7.91 -5.13 -3.03
N ALA A 46 7.87 -4.51 -1.85
CA ALA A 46 8.44 -3.20 -1.56
C ALA A 46 9.88 -3.27 -1.01
N THR A 47 10.60 -4.36 -1.25
CA THR A 47 12.00 -4.53 -0.78
C THR A 47 12.92 -3.43 -1.31
N ALA A 48 12.86 -3.12 -2.61
CA ALA A 48 13.68 -2.06 -3.21
C ALA A 48 13.35 -0.67 -2.63
N GLU A 49 12.09 -0.41 -2.31
CA GLU A 49 11.68 0.82 -1.63
C GLU A 49 12.19 0.91 -0.20
N ALA A 50 12.16 -0.19 0.56
CA ALA A 50 12.70 -0.24 1.92
C ALA A 50 14.20 0.03 1.93
N GLU A 51 14.96 -0.62 1.03
CA GLU A 51 16.40 -0.38 0.86
C GLU A 51 16.69 1.08 0.49
N ALA A 52 15.94 1.65 -0.45
CA ALA A 52 16.10 3.04 -0.85
C ALA A 52 15.80 4.02 0.30
N ILE A 53 14.79 3.74 1.13
CA ILE A 53 14.47 4.56 2.31
C ILE A 53 15.60 4.45 3.34
N ASN A 54 16.07 3.24 3.65
CA ASN A 54 17.13 3.01 4.63
C ASN A 54 18.46 3.65 4.20
N ALA A 55 18.79 3.62 2.92
CA ALA A 55 20.00 4.24 2.36
C ALA A 55 20.05 5.77 2.55
N THR A 56 18.92 6.43 2.81
CA THR A 56 18.90 7.87 3.09
C THR A 56 19.56 8.25 4.41
N GLY A 57 19.63 7.31 5.38
CA GLY A 57 20.07 7.61 6.74
C GLY A 57 19.26 8.71 7.42
N HIS A 58 18.02 8.95 6.98
CA HIS A 58 17.23 10.09 7.42
C HIS A 58 16.94 10.01 8.92
N ARG A 59 17.07 11.14 9.63
CA ARG A 59 16.89 11.21 11.10
C ARG A 59 15.58 10.62 11.62
N LEU A 60 14.52 10.64 10.81
CA LEU A 60 13.21 10.09 11.19
C LEU A 60 13.21 8.55 11.29
N LEU A 61 14.21 7.86 10.74
CA LEU A 61 14.37 6.42 10.93
C LEU A 61 14.56 6.06 12.40
N ALA A 62 15.08 6.97 13.22
CA ALA A 62 15.18 6.77 14.68
C ALA A 62 13.82 6.53 15.35
N ASN A 63 12.71 7.03 14.77
CA ASN A 63 11.37 6.84 15.31
C ASN A 63 10.81 5.43 15.05
N VAL A 64 11.45 4.64 14.18
CA VAL A 64 11.02 3.30 13.78
C VAL A 64 12.08 2.23 14.07
N GLY A 65 13.04 2.52 14.96
CA GLY A 65 14.08 1.57 15.34
C GLY A 65 15.33 1.59 14.44
N GLY A 66 15.51 2.63 13.63
CA GLY A 66 16.72 2.89 12.84
C GLY A 66 16.64 2.42 11.38
N ALA A 67 15.67 1.58 11.03
CA ALA A 67 15.44 1.12 9.67
C ALA A 67 13.96 0.72 9.47
N VAL A 68 13.49 0.76 8.23
CA VAL A 68 12.18 0.21 7.82
C VAL A 68 12.35 -1.16 7.18
N SER A 69 11.37 -2.05 7.36
CA SER A 69 11.29 -3.33 6.66
C SER A 69 10.25 -3.25 5.52
N PRO A 70 10.31 -4.11 4.49
CA PRO A 70 9.30 -4.13 3.42
C PRO A 70 7.88 -4.41 3.91
N GLU A 71 7.74 -4.95 5.12
CA GLU A 71 6.46 -5.29 5.73
C GLU A 71 5.74 -4.05 6.29
N MET A 72 6.46 -2.96 6.54
CA MET A 72 5.92 -1.70 7.05
C MET A 72 5.20 -0.89 5.96
N GLU A 73 4.38 0.08 6.39
CA GLU A 73 3.50 0.87 5.52
C GLU A 73 4.30 1.81 4.61
N MET A 74 5.37 2.42 5.11
CA MET A 74 6.15 3.41 4.35
C MET A 74 6.72 2.84 3.04
N PRO A 75 7.42 1.68 3.03
CA PRO A 75 7.85 1.05 1.79
C PRO A 75 6.70 0.66 0.86
N LYS A 76 5.60 0.12 1.40
CA LYS A 76 4.42 -0.27 0.60
C LYS A 76 3.77 0.92 -0.09
N LEU A 77 3.64 2.06 0.60
CA LEU A 77 3.15 3.32 0.03
C LEU A 77 4.09 3.86 -1.04
N ALA A 78 5.40 3.80 -0.81
CA ALA A 78 6.40 4.20 -1.81
C ALA A 78 6.31 3.32 -3.06
N TRP A 79 6.11 2.02 -2.89
CA TRP A 79 5.95 1.06 -3.99
C TRP A 79 4.69 1.39 -4.78
N LEU A 80 3.57 1.58 -4.10
CA LEU A 80 2.29 1.91 -4.73
C LEU A 80 2.38 3.24 -5.49
N LYS A 81 2.99 4.27 -4.92
CA LYS A 81 3.18 5.56 -5.60
C LYS A 81 4.03 5.44 -6.89
N ARG A 82 5.02 4.54 -6.91
CA ARG A 82 5.93 4.38 -8.05
C ARG A 82 5.39 3.45 -9.13
N ARG A 83 4.81 2.33 -8.72
CA ARG A 83 4.34 1.27 -9.62
C ARG A 83 2.90 1.48 -10.06
N ARG A 84 2.12 2.20 -9.25
CA ARG A 84 0.68 2.38 -9.39
C ARG A 84 0.24 3.85 -9.17
N PRO A 85 0.88 4.83 -9.84
CA PRO A 85 0.65 6.26 -9.56
C PRO A 85 -0.80 6.72 -9.72
N ARG A 86 -1.57 6.21 -10.69
CA ARG A 86 -2.99 6.57 -10.85
C ARG A 86 -3.83 6.02 -9.72
N THR A 87 -3.59 4.76 -9.33
CA THR A 87 -4.26 4.16 -8.17
C THR A 87 -3.93 4.93 -6.89
N PHE A 88 -2.66 5.25 -6.68
CA PHE A 88 -2.21 6.03 -5.52
C PHE A 88 -2.88 7.41 -5.46
N ALA A 89 -3.04 8.08 -6.61
CA ALA A 89 -3.71 9.36 -6.70
C ALA A 89 -5.24 9.28 -6.51
N ALA A 90 -5.86 8.16 -6.89
CA ALA A 90 -7.28 7.92 -6.70
C ALA A 90 -7.65 7.58 -5.25
N ALA A 91 -6.69 7.08 -4.45
CA ALA A 91 -6.92 6.73 -3.06
C ALA A 91 -7.34 7.94 -2.21
N ARG A 92 -8.25 7.69 -1.27
CA ARG A 92 -8.69 8.63 -0.23
C ARG A 92 -8.23 8.19 1.16
N HIS A 93 -8.07 6.89 1.36
CA HIS A 93 -7.62 6.32 2.62
C HIS A 93 -6.56 5.24 2.40
N PHE A 94 -5.57 5.28 3.28
CA PHE A 94 -4.57 4.26 3.50
C PHE A 94 -4.65 3.88 4.97
N LEU A 95 -4.95 2.62 5.27
CA LEU A 95 -5.25 2.16 6.64
C LEU A 95 -4.46 0.89 6.95
N ASP A 96 -4.09 0.69 8.21
CA ASP A 96 -3.75 -0.66 8.71
C ASP A 96 -5.03 -1.51 8.65
N LEU A 97 -4.91 -2.78 8.28
CA LEU A 97 -6.05 -3.69 8.23
C LEU A 97 -6.78 -3.79 9.58
N ALA A 98 -6.08 -3.68 10.70
CA ALA A 98 -6.69 -3.70 12.03
C ALA A 98 -7.54 -2.45 12.31
N ASP A 99 -7.21 -1.30 11.72
CA ASP A 99 -8.00 -0.07 11.87
C ASP A 99 -9.23 -0.06 10.94
N PHE A 100 -9.18 -0.85 9.87
CA PHE A 100 -10.26 -0.95 8.90
C PHE A 100 -11.39 -1.89 9.34
N LEU A 101 -11.09 -2.89 10.18
CA LEU A 101 -12.03 -3.89 10.69
C LEU A 101 -12.79 -3.41 11.93
#